data_AF-A0A522VDW1-F1
#
_entry.id   AF-A0A522VDW1-F1
#
_cell.length_a   1.000
_cell.length_b   1.000
_cell.length_c   1.000
_cell.angle_alpha   90.00
_cell.angle_beta   90.00
_cell.angle_gamma   90.00
#
_symmetry.space_group_name_H-M   'P 1'
#
loop_
_entity.id
_entity.type
_entity.pdbx_description
1 polymer ?
#
loop_
_entity_poly.entity_id
_entity_poly.type
_entity_poly.pdbx_seq_one_letter_code
_entity_poly.pdbx_strand_id
1 'polypeptide(L)' 'CDRGTYLARYDDLFDGKEQKIDVSKVDVSMNGIELQDREFVAAIRERREPNASVAQVLPCYRTLHRLEQTMG' A
#
# COMPACT_ATOMS: atom_id res chain seq x y z
N CYS A 1 20.59 -15.35 17.30
CA CYS A 1 20.93 -14.39 16.23
C CYS A 1 19.63 -13.83 15.71
N ASP A 2 19.34 -12.57 16.01
CA ASP A 2 18.17 -11.88 15.45
C ASP A 2 18.38 -11.75 13.94
N ARG A 3 17.41 -12.19 13.13
CA ARG A 3 17.51 -12.21 11.65
C ARG A 3 17.05 -10.88 11.04
N GLY A 4 17.20 -9.79 11.81
CA GLY A 4 16.64 -8.48 11.51
C GLY A 4 15.19 -8.41 11.96
N THR A 5 14.97 -7.93 13.19
CA THR A 5 13.65 -7.39 13.56
C THR A 5 13.47 -6.07 12.82
N TYR A 6 12.33 -5.88 12.17
CA TYR A 6 11.98 -4.65 11.47
C TYR A 6 10.65 -4.13 12.00
N LEU A 7 10.58 -2.83 12.25
CA LEU A 7 9.35 -2.13 12.63
C LEU A 7 8.93 -1.21 11.50
N ALA A 8 7.93 -1.63 10.73
CA ALA A 8 7.27 -0.79 9.74
C ALA A 8 6.23 0.09 10.45
N ARG A 9 6.41 1.41 10.36
CA ARG A 9 5.41 2.43 10.68
C ARG A 9 4.88 3.00 9.37
N TYR A 10 3.82 3.81 9.44
CA TYR A 10 3.09 4.33 8.27
C TYR A 10 4.02 4.86 7.18
N ASP A 11 4.93 5.76 7.56
CA ASP A 11 5.83 6.46 6.63
C ASP A 11 7.31 6.12 6.86
N ASP A 12 7.62 5.20 7.78
CA ASP A 12 8.99 4.99 8.25
C ASP A 12 9.27 3.51 8.52
N LEU A 13 10.48 3.07 8.19
CA LEU A 13 10.97 1.74 8.53
C LEU A 13 12.07 1.87 9.58
N PHE A 14 12.04 1.02 10.60
CA PHE A 14 13.07 0.97 11.64
C PHE A 14 13.67 -0.44 11.76
N ASP A 15 14.93 -0.52 12.17
CA ASP A 15 15.54 -1.78 12.59
C ASP A 15 15.17 -2.15 14.04
N GLY A 16 15.60 -3.32 14.49
CA GLY A 16 15.38 -3.83 15.85
C GLY A 16 16.06 -3.03 16.98
N LYS A 17 16.78 -1.95 16.65
CA LYS A 17 17.41 -1.02 17.58
C LYS A 17 16.82 0.39 17.48
N GLU A 18 15.63 0.52 16.89
CA GLU A 18 14.93 1.79 16.65
C GLU A 18 15.72 2.77 15.76
N GLN A 19 16.63 2.29 14.93
CA GLN A 19 17.31 3.12 13.94
C GLN A 19 16.46 3.21 12.68
N LYS A 20 16.21 4.44 12.21
CA LYS A 20 15.44 4.71 10.99
C LYS A 20 16.22 4.22 9.77
N ILE A 21 15.58 3.40 8.96
CA ILE A 21 16.07 2.91 7.67
C ILE A 21 15.58 3.89 6.60
N ASP A 22 16.52 4.44 5.83
CA ASP A 22 16.21 5.34 4.72
C ASP A 22 15.64 4.56 3.54
N VAL A 23 14.36 4.80 3.26
CA VAL A 23 13.60 4.20 2.16
C VAL A 23 13.25 5.22 1.08
N SER A 24 13.84 6.41 1.11
CA SER A 24 13.59 7.49 0.13
C SER A 24 13.90 7.11 -1.32
N LYS A 25 14.68 6.05 -1.55
CA LYS A 25 14.98 5.50 -2.88
C LYS A 25 14.03 4.39 -3.33
N VAL A 26 13.10 3.96 -2.47
CA VAL A 26 12.19 2.83 -2.71
C VAL A 26 10.87 3.32 -3.33
N ASP A 27 10.41 4.54 -3.02
CA ASP A 27 9.23 5.13 -3.66
C ASP A 27 9.24 6.67 -3.65
N VAL A 28 8.41 7.30 -4.50
CA VAL A 28 8.37 8.74 -4.80
C VAL A 28 7.72 9.59 -3.71
N SER A 29 7.05 8.96 -2.74
CA SER A 29 6.44 9.63 -1.58
C SER A 29 6.20 8.61 -0.48
N MET A 30 6.49 9.00 0.77
CA MET A 30 6.14 8.17 1.92
C MET A 30 4.65 8.24 2.25
N ASN A 31 3.90 9.18 1.66
CA ASN A 31 2.47 9.34 1.91
C ASN A 31 1.64 8.68 0.80
N GLY A 32 1.19 7.46 1.06
CA GLY A 32 0.35 6.71 0.12
C GLY A 32 -0.99 7.37 -0.24
N ILE A 33 -1.57 8.16 0.67
CA ILE A 33 -2.85 8.87 0.42
C ILE A 33 -2.65 9.95 -0.64
N GLU A 34 -1.56 10.71 -0.51
CA GLU A 34 -1.23 11.78 -1.44
C GLU A 34 -0.93 11.25 -2.85
N LEU A 35 -0.25 10.10 -2.96
CA LEU A 35 -0.03 9.41 -4.23
C LEU A 35 -1.34 8.92 -4.85
N GLN A 36 -2.23 8.35 -4.03
CA GLN A 36 -3.55 7.89 -4.50
C GLN A 36 -4.37 9.05 -5.08
N ASP A 37 -4.41 10.20 -4.39
CA ASP A 37 -5.17 11.36 -4.85
C ASP A 37 -4.60 11.93 -6.17
N ARG A 38 -3.27 12.01 -6.28
CA ARG A 38 -2.61 12.44 -7.52
C ARG A 38 -2.91 11.52 -8.69
N GLU A 39 -2.83 10.20 -8.48
CA GLU A 39 -3.11 9.20 -9.50
C GLU A 39 -4.57 9.28 -9.97
N PHE A 40 -5.51 9.37 -9.03
CA PHE A 40 -6.94 9.44 -9.33
C PHE A 40 -7.32 10.69 -10.14
N VAL A 41 -6.81 11.86 -9.74
CA VAL A 41 -7.05 13.11 -10.48
C VAL A 41 -6.40 13.08 -11.86
N ALA A 42 -5.19 12.53 -11.98
CA ALA A 42 -4.52 12.35 -13.28
C ALA A 42 -5.34 11.42 -14.20
N ALA A 43 -5.86 10.31 -13.68
CA ALA A 43 -6.67 9.35 -14.44
C ALA A 43 -7.91 10.01 -15.06
N ILE A 44 -8.60 10.87 -14.29
CA ILE A 44 -9.76 11.64 -14.77
C ILE A 44 -9.36 12.58 -15.92
N ARG A 45 -8.26 13.34 -15.74
CA ARG A 45 -7.78 14.30 -16.76
C ARG A 45 -7.36 13.61 -18.05
N GLU A 46 -6.71 12.46 -17.93
CA GLU A 46 -6.20 11.66 -19.04
C GLU A 46 -7.27 10.73 -19.65
N ARG A 47 -8.48 10.68 -19.07
CA ARG A 47 -9.58 9.78 -19.48
C ARG A 47 -9.15 8.31 -19.53
N ARG A 48 -8.33 7.89 -18.57
CA ARG A 48 -7.93 6.49 -18.38
C ARG A 48 -8.60 5.91 -17.13
N GLU A 49 -8.65 4.59 -17.04
CA GLU A 49 -9.09 3.93 -15.82
C GLU A 49 -8.11 4.23 -14.66
N PRO A 50 -8.59 4.60 -13.46
CA PRO A 50 -7.74 4.73 -12.28
C PRO A 50 -7.19 3.39 -11.81
N ASN A 51 -6.01 3.38 -11.22
CA ASN A 51 -5.38 2.14 -10.71
C ASN A 51 -6.20 1.48 -9.59
N ALA A 52 -6.97 2.27 -8.84
CA ALA A 52 -7.83 1.80 -7.74
C ALA A 52 -9.32 1.72 -8.15
N SER A 53 -9.62 1.31 -9.39
CA SER A 53 -11.00 1.21 -9.85
C SER A 53 -11.80 0.12 -9.12
N VAL A 54 -13.11 0.32 -9.00
CA VAL A 54 -14.02 -0.69 -8.40
C VAL A 54 -13.97 -2.02 -9.18
N ALA A 55 -13.83 -1.95 -10.51
CA ALA A 55 -13.73 -3.14 -11.34
C ALA A 55 -12.46 -3.95 -11.03
N GLN A 56 -11.34 -3.25 -10.83
CA GLN A 56 -10.05 -3.88 -10.52
C GLN A 56 -9.98 -4.45 -9.10
N VAL A 57 -10.66 -3.83 -8.12
CA VAL A 57 -10.64 -4.32 -6.72
C VAL A 57 -11.68 -5.43 -6.45
N LEU A 58 -12.72 -5.56 -7.27
CA LEU A 58 -13.79 -6.54 -7.05
C LEU A 58 -13.32 -8.01 -6.90
N PRO A 59 -12.33 -8.51 -7.69
CA PRO A 59 -11.77 -9.84 -7.48
C PRO A 59 -11.14 -10.04 -6.09
N CYS A 60 -10.50 -9.00 -5.53
CA CYS A 60 -9.96 -9.03 -4.17
C CYS A 60 -11.08 -9.25 -3.14
N TYR A 61 -12.16 -8.46 -3.24
CA TYR A 61 -13.32 -8.61 -2.35
C TYR A 61 -13.99 -9.99 -2.45
N ARG A 62 -14.04 -10.59 -3.65
CA ARG A 62 -14.54 -11.97 -3.81
C ARG A 62 -13.67 -12.98 -3.07
N THR A 63 -12.36 -12.80 -3.08
CA THR A 63 -11.42 -13.65 -2.33
C THR A 63 -11.59 -13.45 -0.82
N LEU A 64 -11.67 -12.20 -0.34
CA LEU A 64 -11.91 -11.90 1.06
C LEU A 64 -13.21 -12.52 1.57
N HIS A 65 -14.28 -12.44 0.77
CA HIS A 65 -15.54 -13.09 1.10
C HIS A 65 -15.41 -14.62 1.19
N ARG A 66 -14.69 -15.27 0.27
CA ARG A 66 -14.44 -16.72 0.38
C ARG A 66 -13.68 -17.08 1.65
N LEU A 67 -12.68 -16.27 2.03
CA LEU A 67 -11.91 -16.50 3.26
C LEU A 67 -12.80 -16.39 4.50
N GLU A 68 -13.63 -15.35 4.56
CA GLU A 68 -14.63 -15.16 5.62
C GLU A 68 -15.51 -16.42 5.77
N GLN A 69 -16.05 -16.96 4.67
CA GLN A 69 -16.89 -18.16 4.70
C GLN A 69 -16.17 -19.43 5.18
N THR A 70 -14.84 -19.46 5.22
CA THR A 70 -14.06 -20.60 5.71
C THR A 70 -13.60 -20.46 7.16
N MET A 71 -13.70 -19.24 7.72
CA MET A 71 -13.19 -18.90 9.04
C MET A 71 -14.28 -18.53 10.05
N GLY A 72 -15.52 -18.32 9.60
CA GLY A 72 -16.71 -18.17 10.44
C GLY A 72 -17.40 -19.50 10.69
#